data_AF-A0A7C8AEI0-F1
#
_entry.id   AF-A0A7C8AEI0-F1
#
_cell.length_a   1.000
_cell.length_b   1.000
_cell.length_c   1.000
_cell.angle_alpha   90.00
_cell.angle_beta   90.00
_cell.angle_gamma   90.00
#
_symmetry.space_group_name_H-M   'P 1'
#
loop_
_entity.id
_entity.type
_entity.pdbx_description
1 polymer ?
#
loop_
_entity_poly.entity_id
_entity_poly.type
_entity_poly.pdbx_seq_one_letter_code
_entity_poly.pdbx_strand_id
1 'polypeptide(L)' 'MKKRLTLHDKAVLAMTEAVRDVIEQHKKAKLKLAVWDWKRKKVKYISPATALRNYNKALQSKPDA' A
#
# COMPACT_ATOMS: atom_id res chain seq x y z
N MET A 1 3.23 -2.40 28.34
CA MET A 1 4.57 -2.71 27.77
C MET A 1 4.58 -2.30 26.30
N LYS A 2 5.58 -1.55 25.84
CA LYS A 2 5.75 -1.34 24.38
C LYS A 2 6.22 -2.66 23.78
N LYS A 3 5.42 -3.28 22.90
CA LYS A 3 5.86 -4.45 22.12
C LYS A 3 7.15 -4.06 21.40
N ARG A 4 8.22 -4.82 21.60
CA ARG A 4 9.43 -4.67 20.77
C ARG A 4 9.07 -5.16 19.37
N LEU A 5 9.17 -4.28 18.39
CA LEU A 5 9.00 -4.64 16.99
C LEU A 5 10.13 -5.58 16.56
N THR A 6 9.75 -6.70 15.94
CA THR A 6 10.69 -7.58 15.27
C THR A 6 11.27 -6.90 14.03
N LEU A 7 12.34 -7.47 13.46
CA LEU A 7 12.87 -7.01 12.17
C LEU A 7 11.79 -7.08 11.08
N HIS A 8 10.96 -8.13 11.10
CA HIS A 8 9.86 -8.30 10.18
C HIS A 8 8.83 -7.16 10.31
N ASP A 9 8.42 -6.83 11.53
CA ASP A 9 7.44 -5.74 11.75
C ASP A 9 7.96 -4.40 11.25
N LYS A 10 9.24 -4.12 11.50
CA LYS A 10 9.91 -2.91 10.98
C LYS A 10 9.92 -2.88 9.45
N ALA A 11 10.20 -4.00 8.80
CA ALA A 11 10.19 -4.10 7.35
C ALA A 11 8.77 -3.90 6.79
N VAL A 12 7.76 -4.50 7.43
CA VAL A 12 6.34 -4.35 7.03
C VAL A 12 5.89 -2.90 7.18
N LEU A 13 6.26 -2.22 8.28
CA LEU A 13 5.95 -0.81 8.49
C LEU A 13 6.62 0.07 7.42
N ALA A 14 7.92 -0.10 7.19
CA ALA A 14 8.66 0.67 6.19
C ALA A 14 8.09 0.48 4.78
N MET A 15 7.74 -0.75 4.39
CA MET A 15 7.09 -1.01 3.10
C MET A 15 5.70 -0.35 3.02
N THR A 16 4.94 -0.39 4.11
CA THR A 16 3.60 0.18 4.20
C THR A 16 3.64 1.70 4.02
N GLU A 17 4.58 2.37 4.70
CA GLU A 17 4.84 3.80 4.57
C GLU A 17 5.30 4.17 3.15
N ALA A 18 6.25 3.44 2.59
CA ALA A 18 6.71 3.67 1.22
C ALA A 18 5.56 3.57 0.19
N VAL A 19 4.67 2.59 0.34
CA VAL A 19 3.49 2.45 -0.53
C VAL A 19 2.55 3.65 -0.40
N ARG A 20 2.33 4.14 0.83
CA ARG A 20 1.51 5.32 1.07
C ARG A 20 2.09 6.55 0.38
N ASP A 21 3.38 6.79 0.52
CA ASP A 21 4.06 7.95 -0.08
C ASP A 21 3.94 7.96 -1.60
N VAL A 22 4.08 6.80 -2.25
CA VAL A 22 3.88 6.65 -3.69
C VAL A 22 2.46 7.05 -4.12
N ILE A 23 1.44 6.62 -3.36
CA ILE A 23 0.04 6.98 -3.62
C ILE A 23 -0.16 8.50 -3.47
N GLU A 24 0.41 9.10 -2.42
CA GLU A 24 0.31 10.54 -2.17
C GLU A 24 1.01 11.37 -3.25
N GLN A 25 2.19 10.96 -3.70
CA GLN A 25 2.91 11.62 -4.78
C GLN A 25 2.12 11.59 -6.10
N HIS A 26 1.55 10.44 -6.46
CA HIS A 26 0.73 10.31 -7.67
C HIS A 26 -0.58 11.12 -7.56
N LYS A 27 -1.16 11.22 -6.36
CA LYS A 27 -2.31 12.10 -6.10
C LYS A 27 -1.94 13.57 -6.34
N LYS A 28 -0.79 14.03 -5.83
CA LYS A 28 -0.29 15.41 -6.07
C LYS A 28 -0.02 15.67 -7.55
N ALA A 29 0.58 14.70 -8.24
CA ALA A 29 0.88 14.78 -9.66
C ALA A 29 -0.35 14.59 -10.57
N LYS A 30 -1.52 14.23 -10.02
CA LYS A 30 -2.75 13.87 -10.77
C LYS A 30 -2.52 12.74 -11.80
N LEU A 31 -1.59 11.84 -11.50
CA LEU A 31 -1.26 10.69 -12.34
C LEU A 31 -1.93 9.41 -11.83
N LYS A 32 -2.18 8.47 -12.74
CA LYS A 32 -2.65 7.12 -12.40
C LYS A 32 -1.47 6.26 -11.92
N LEU A 33 -1.73 5.32 -11.02
CA LEU A 33 -0.73 4.34 -10.59
C LEU A 33 -0.80 3.10 -11.49
N ALA A 34 0.36 2.65 -11.96
CA ALA A 34 0.52 1.34 -12.59
C ALA A 34 0.60 0.27 -11.49
N VAL A 35 -0.28 -0.72 -11.53
CA VAL A 35 -0.32 -1.83 -10.57
C VAL A 35 -0.34 -3.15 -11.32
N TRP A 36 0.47 -4.11 -10.87
CA TRP A 36 0.46 -5.46 -11.43
C TRP A 36 -0.77 -6.24 -10.96
N ASP A 37 -1.64 -6.63 -11.89
CA ASP A 37 -2.76 -7.54 -11.64
C ASP A 37 -2.27 -8.98 -11.85
N TRP A 38 -1.94 -9.66 -10.74
CA TRP A 38 -1.46 -11.04 -10.77
C TRP A 38 -2.45 -11.99 -11.44
N LYS A 39 -3.76 -11.85 -11.19
CA LYS A 39 -4.79 -12.75 -11.75
C LYS A 39 -4.88 -12.63 -13.26
N ARG A 40 -4.77 -11.41 -13.77
CA ARG A 40 -4.85 -11.12 -15.21
C ARG A 40 -3.49 -11.08 -15.90
N LYS A 41 -2.40 -11.30 -15.16
CA LYS A 41 -1.00 -11.22 -15.60
C LYS A 41 -0.70 -9.97 -16.44
N LYS A 42 -1.22 -8.81 -16.01
CA LYS A 42 -1.05 -7.55 -16.75
C LYS A 42 -0.97 -6.34 -15.84
N VAL A 43 -0.38 -5.27 -16.36
CA VAL A 43 -0.40 -3.97 -15.69
C VAL A 43 -1.78 -3.33 -15.84
N LYS A 44 -2.32 -2.84 -14.73
CA LYS A 44 -3.57 -2.07 -14.67
C LYS A 44 -3.29 -0.69 -14.09
N TYR A 45 -3.82 0.34 -14.74
CA TYR A 45 -3.76 1.70 -14.21
C TYR A 45 -4.98 1.99 -13.34
N ILE A 46 -4.75 2.46 -12.12
CA ILE A 46 -5.81 2.84 -11.17
C ILE A 46 -5.66 4.28 -10.72
N SER A 47 -6.76 4.92 -10.33
CA SER A 47 -6.70 6.26 -9.74
C SER A 47 -6.06 6.20 -8.34
N PRO A 48 -5.38 7.28 -7.90
CA PRO A 48 -4.86 7.37 -6.53
C PRO A 48 -5.92 7.14 -5.45
N ALA A 49 -7.15 7.60 -5.67
CA ALA A 49 -8.27 7.35 -4.76
C ALA A 49 -8.62 5.85 -4.66
N THR A 50 -8.61 5.13 -5.78
CA THR A 50 -8.82 3.68 -5.78
C THR A 50 -7.67 2.95 -5.09
N ALA A 51 -6.42 3.38 -5.32
CA ALA A 51 -5.23 2.84 -4.67
C ALA A 51 -5.31 3.01 -3.14
N LEU A 52 -5.66 4.21 -2.66
CA LEU A 52 -5.81 4.51 -1.24
C LEU A 52 -6.90 3.67 -0.58
N ARG A 53 -8.06 3.50 -1.24
CA ARG A 53 -9.13 2.63 -0.72
C ARG A 53 -8.67 1.18 -0.58
N ASN A 54 -7.95 0.66 -1.57
CA ASN A 54 -7.43 -0.71 -1.53
C ASN A 54 -6.36 -0.87 -0.43
N TYR A 55 -5.48 0.12 -0.28
CA TYR A 55 -4.48 0.18 0.79
C TYR A 55 -5.14 0.14 2.18
N ASN A 56 -6.13 1.00 2.43
CA ASN A 56 -6.85 1.01 3.71
C ASN A 56 -7.58 -0.31 3.97
N LYS A 57 -8.19 -0.91 2.95
CA LYS A 57 -8.81 -2.23 3.05
C LYS A 57 -7.80 -3.31 3.45
N ALA A 58 -6.60 -3.29 2.86
CA ALA A 58 -5.55 -4.26 3.17
C ALA A 58 -5.03 -4.14 4.61
N LEU A 59 -4.95 -2.91 5.13
CA LEU A 59 -4.59 -2.66 6.53
C LEU A 59 -5.66 -3.15 7.51
N GLN A 60 -6.94 -2.91 7.21
CA GLN A 60 -8.05 -3.36 8.05
C GLN A 60 -8.22 -4.89 8.05
N SER A 61 -7.87 -5.56 6.94
CA SER A 61 -7.94 -7.02 6.83
C SER A 61 -6.83 -7.78 7.57
N LYS A 62 -5.97 -7.11 8.34
CA LYS A 62 -5.02 -7.75 9.26
C LYS A 62 -5.43 -7.49 10.72
N PRO A 63 -6.33 -8.29 11.32
CA PRO A 63 -6.65 -8.14 12.74
C PRO A 63 -5.54 -8.64 13.66
N ASP A 64 -4.66 -9.54 13.21
CA ASP A 64 -3.66 -10.17 14.09
C ASP A 64 -2.31 -10.32 13.37
N ALA A 65 -1.35 -9.48 13.76
CA ALA A 65 0.09 -9.71 13.67
C ALA A 65 0.74 -9.17 14.96
#